data_AF-A0A0K1ELB9-F1
#
_entry.id   AF-A0A0K1ELB9-F1
#
_cell.length_a   1.000
_cell.length_b   1.000
_cell.length_c   1.000
_cell.angle_alpha   90.00
_cell.angle_beta   90.00
_cell.angle_gamma   90.00
#
_symmetry.space_group_name_H-M   'P 1'
#
loop_
_entity.id
_entity.type
_entity.pdbx_description
1 polymer ?
#
loop_
_entity_poly.entity_id
_entity_poly.type
_entity_poly.pdbx_seq_one_letter_code
_entity_poly.pdbx_strand_id
1 'polypeptide(L)'
;MPIGPETPIVNARPNTVARYLRLDLTETEQSALGDALLARGMNEDDWLDWYDARLCLFDLERGAAPLADIARTVLGRSPVTLVSIDTFVRFDWSAFNGLAALEPVMGTLPGALPSAREWRYFAPDDTRPPYLWASHEASGLQVAGVLDEPLWDAWWSAFDLATSAFPRRTG
;
A
#
# COMPACT_ATOMS: atom_id res chain seq x y z
N MET A 1 44.47 8.97 -6.18
CA MET A 1 43.66 7.89 -5.59
C MET A 1 42.33 7.88 -6.30
N PRO A 2 41.84 6.75 -6.84
CA PRO A 2 40.52 6.72 -7.46
C PRO A 2 39.45 6.60 -6.37
N ILE A 3 38.46 7.48 -6.42
CA ILE A 3 37.23 7.39 -5.63
C ILE A 3 36.43 6.23 -6.24
N GLY A 4 36.25 5.14 -5.50
CA GLY A 4 35.44 4.02 -5.94
C GLY A 4 33.98 4.45 -6.14
N PRO A 5 33.19 3.74 -6.97
CA PRO A 5 31.80 4.08 -7.17
C PRO A 5 31.06 4.01 -5.83
N GLU A 6 30.46 5.12 -5.42
CA GLU A 6 29.56 5.17 -4.27
C GLU A 6 28.45 4.16 -4.51
N THR A 7 28.40 3.12 -3.69
CA THR A 7 27.29 2.18 -3.66
C THR A 7 26.02 3.01 -3.40
N PRO A 8 24.99 2.94 -4.26
CA PRO A 8 23.76 3.66 -4.00
C PRO A 8 23.22 3.20 -2.63
N ILE A 9 22.94 4.17 -1.76
CA ILE A 9 22.27 3.94 -0.49
C ILE A 9 20.86 3.47 -0.83
N VAL A 10 20.68 2.16 -0.98
CA VAL A 10 19.36 1.55 -1.08
C VAL A 10 18.73 1.72 0.29
N ASN A 11 17.84 2.71 0.41
CA ASN A 11 17.10 2.92 1.64
C ASN A 11 16.26 1.67 1.91
N ALA A 12 16.36 1.14 3.14
CA ALA A 12 15.60 -0.04 3.55
C ALA A 12 14.10 0.19 3.29
N ARG A 13 13.42 -0.79 2.67
CA ARG A 13 11.98 -0.76 2.42
C ARG A 13 11.28 -0.43 3.75
N PRO A 14 10.42 0.59 3.80
CA PRO A 14 9.66 0.83 5.01
C PRO A 14 8.73 -0.36 5.27
N ASN A 15 8.57 -0.70 6.55
CA ASN A 15 7.78 -1.86 6.96
C ASN A 15 6.34 -1.70 6.47
N THR A 16 5.84 -2.66 5.69
CA THR A 16 4.41 -2.83 5.48
C THR A 16 3.78 -3.24 6.80
N VAL A 17 2.76 -2.49 7.26
CA VAL A 17 2.24 -2.61 8.63
C VAL A 17 1.24 -3.75 8.78
N ALA A 18 0.49 -4.07 7.72
CA ALA A 18 -0.50 -5.13 7.68
C ALA A 18 -0.68 -5.64 6.24
N ARG A 19 -1.29 -6.83 6.07
CA ARG A 19 -1.64 -7.39 4.75
C ARG A 19 -3.09 -7.83 4.72
N TYR A 20 -3.72 -7.64 3.56
CA TYR A 20 -5.14 -7.91 3.36
C TYR A 20 -5.40 -8.75 2.11
N LEU A 21 -6.54 -9.43 2.07
CA LEU A 21 -7.09 -10.07 0.89
C LEU A 21 -8.30 -9.28 0.37
N ARG A 22 -8.30 -8.97 -0.94
CA ARG A 22 -9.49 -8.53 -1.68
C ARG A 22 -10.00 -9.68 -2.54
N LEU A 23 -11.29 -9.99 -2.37
CA LEU A 23 -11.95 -11.10 -3.03
C LEU A 23 -13.00 -10.66 -4.07
N ASP A 24 -13.40 -9.38 -4.09
CA ASP A 24 -14.38 -8.80 -5.04
C ASP A 24 -15.55 -9.75 -5.33
N LEU A 25 -16.29 -10.10 -4.27
CA LEU A 25 -17.30 -11.16 -4.27
C LEU A 25 -18.69 -10.61 -4.62
N THR A 26 -19.38 -11.29 -5.53
CA THR A 26 -20.84 -11.18 -5.68
C THR A 26 -21.56 -11.86 -4.51
N GLU A 27 -22.85 -11.55 -4.30
CA GLU A 27 -23.66 -12.21 -3.25
C GLU A 27 -23.65 -13.74 -3.38
N THR A 28 -23.73 -14.28 -4.60
CA THR A 28 -23.66 -15.73 -4.85
C THR A 28 -22.30 -16.32 -4.46
N GLU A 29 -21.20 -15.62 -4.77
CA GLU A 29 -19.86 -16.07 -4.38
C GLU A 29 -19.62 -15.95 -2.87
N GLN A 30 -20.18 -14.94 -2.21
CA GLN A 30 -20.15 -14.83 -0.75
C GLN A 30 -20.83 -16.04 -0.10
N SER A 31 -22.01 -16.42 -0.59
CA SER A 31 -22.72 -17.61 -0.09
C SER A 31 -21.90 -18.89 -0.30
N ALA A 32 -21.37 -19.11 -1.50
CA ALA A 32 -20.57 -20.30 -1.80
C ALA A 32 -19.28 -20.38 -0.97
N LEU A 33 -18.66 -19.22 -0.71
CA LEU A 33 -17.46 -19.13 0.12
C LEU A 33 -17.80 -19.40 1.61
N GLY A 34 -18.94 -18.89 2.10
CA GLY A 34 -19.48 -19.18 3.42
C GLY A 34 -19.75 -20.67 3.63
N ASP A 35 -20.42 -21.33 2.68
CA ASP A 35 -20.67 -22.78 2.73
C ASP A 35 -19.36 -23.58 2.80
N ALA A 36 -18.35 -23.16 2.04
CA ALA A 36 -17.04 -23.81 2.02
C ALA A 36 -16.24 -23.59 3.31
N LEU A 37 -16.41 -22.45 3.98
CA LEU A 37 -15.83 -22.17 5.30
C LEU A 37 -16.45 -23.06 6.37
N LEU A 38 -17.79 -23.14 6.39
CA LEU A 38 -18.53 -24.02 7.31
C LEU A 38 -18.15 -25.48 7.12
N ALA A 39 -17.97 -25.93 5.87
CA ALA A 39 -17.50 -27.29 5.56
C ALA A 39 -16.09 -27.58 6.09
N ARG A 40 -15.28 -26.55 6.38
CA ARG A 40 -13.96 -26.65 7.00
C ARG A 40 -13.97 -26.41 8.52
N GLY A 41 -15.16 -26.30 9.13
CA GLY A 41 -15.34 -26.11 10.57
C GLY A 41 -15.10 -24.67 11.05
N MET A 42 -15.05 -23.69 10.15
CA MET A 42 -14.98 -22.27 10.49
C MET A 42 -16.40 -21.73 10.65
N ASN A 43 -16.64 -20.93 11.69
CA ASN A 43 -17.96 -20.35 11.93
C ASN A 43 -18.09 -18.99 11.22
N GLU A 44 -19.31 -18.45 11.20
CA GLU A 44 -19.59 -17.14 10.58
C GLU A 44 -18.96 -15.99 11.38
N ASP A 45 -18.73 -16.18 12.69
CA ASP A 45 -18.08 -15.18 13.55
C ASP A 45 -16.59 -15.00 13.18
N ASP A 46 -15.89 -16.08 12.84
CA ASP A 46 -14.49 -16.06 12.37
C ASP A 46 -14.36 -15.15 11.14
N TRP A 47 -15.31 -15.26 10.21
CA TRP A 47 -15.35 -14.43 9.00
C TRP A 47 -15.52 -12.94 9.31
N LEU A 48 -16.39 -12.59 10.26
CA LEU A 48 -16.60 -11.21 10.69
C LEU A 48 -15.39 -10.66 11.44
N ASP A 49 -14.73 -11.48 12.25
CA ASP A 49 -13.52 -11.09 12.98
C ASP A 49 -12.37 -10.76 12.02
N TRP A 50 -12.26 -11.50 10.91
CA TRP A 50 -11.26 -11.27 9.88
C TRP A 50 -11.54 -10.05 9.00
N TYR A 51 -12.79 -9.60 8.91
CA TYR A 51 -13.19 -8.56 7.98
C TYR A 51 -13.00 -7.15 8.55
N ASP A 52 -12.17 -6.34 7.89
CA ASP A 52 -12.08 -4.90 8.13
C ASP A 52 -13.20 -4.19 7.37
N ALA A 53 -14.28 -3.84 8.08
CA ALA A 53 -15.44 -3.16 7.50
C ALA A 53 -15.15 -1.76 6.97
N ARG A 54 -14.08 -1.10 7.44
CA ARG A 54 -13.68 0.23 6.95
C ARG A 54 -13.05 0.11 5.57
N LEU A 55 -12.20 -0.90 5.37
CA LEU A 55 -11.49 -1.12 4.11
C LEU A 55 -12.24 -2.04 3.14
N CYS A 56 -13.26 -2.75 3.63
CA CYS A 56 -13.94 -3.84 2.94
C CYS A 56 -12.99 -4.95 2.50
N LEU A 57 -12.04 -5.34 3.37
CA LEU A 57 -10.99 -6.32 3.10
C LEU A 57 -10.88 -7.36 4.23
N PHE A 58 -10.24 -8.50 3.95
CA PHE A 58 -9.95 -9.51 4.97
C PHE A 58 -8.51 -9.39 5.47
N ASP A 59 -8.32 -9.28 6.78
CA ASP A 59 -7.04 -9.09 7.44
C ASP A 59 -6.31 -10.42 7.65
N LEU A 60 -5.14 -10.55 7.01
CA LEU A 60 -4.33 -11.77 7.12
C LEU A 60 -3.78 -11.98 8.54
N GLU A 61 -3.58 -10.92 9.32
CA GLU A 61 -3.07 -11.01 10.69
C GLU A 61 -4.15 -11.50 11.66
N ARG A 62 -5.44 -11.30 11.30
CA ARG A 62 -6.57 -11.81 12.07
C ARG A 62 -6.93 -13.26 11.77
N GLY A 63 -6.26 -13.87 10.80
CA GLY A 63 -6.47 -15.28 10.46
C GLY A 63 -7.14 -15.52 9.11
N ALA A 64 -7.30 -14.51 8.26
CA ALA A 64 -7.94 -14.66 6.95
C ALA A 64 -7.18 -15.54 5.93
N ALA A 65 -5.96 -16.00 6.25
CA ALA A 65 -5.12 -16.77 5.33
C ALA A 65 -5.82 -17.98 4.65
N PRO A 66 -6.67 -18.78 5.34
CA PRO A 66 -7.38 -19.88 4.70
C PRO A 66 -8.29 -19.46 3.55
N LEU A 67 -8.76 -18.20 3.53
CA LEU A 67 -9.62 -17.69 2.46
C LEU A 67 -8.94 -17.73 1.09
N ALA A 68 -7.62 -17.58 1.03
CA ALA A 68 -6.91 -17.63 -0.25
C ALA A 68 -7.03 -19.00 -0.93
N ASP A 69 -6.90 -20.07 -0.15
CA ASP A 69 -7.00 -21.43 -0.67
C ASP A 69 -8.46 -21.84 -0.94
N ILE A 70 -9.39 -21.40 -0.09
CA ILE A 70 -10.82 -21.66 -0.29
C ILE A 70 -11.30 -20.93 -1.55
N ALA A 71 -11.01 -19.64 -1.68
CA ALA A 71 -11.38 -18.86 -2.87
C ALA A 71 -10.82 -19.47 -4.16
N ARG A 72 -9.57 -19.94 -4.15
CA ARG A 72 -8.99 -20.64 -5.30
C ARG A 72 -9.75 -21.91 -5.66
N THR A 73 -10.19 -22.65 -4.64
CA THR A 73 -10.91 -23.93 -4.82
C THR A 73 -12.34 -23.71 -5.31
N VAL A 74 -13.06 -22.75 -4.69
CA VAL A 74 -14.49 -22.52 -4.91
C VAL A 74 -14.74 -21.61 -6.09
N LEU A 75 -13.95 -20.54 -6.22
CA LEU A 75 -14.14 -19.49 -7.22
C LEU A 75 -13.21 -19.65 -8.44
N GLY A 76 -12.23 -20.56 -8.39
CA GLY A 76 -11.26 -20.75 -9.45
C GLY A 76 -10.26 -19.59 -9.62
N ARG A 77 -10.24 -18.63 -8.68
CA ARG A 77 -9.37 -17.44 -8.72
C ARG A 77 -8.71 -17.19 -7.37
N SER A 78 -7.51 -16.61 -7.40
CA SER A 78 -6.81 -16.21 -6.18
C SER A 78 -7.19 -14.78 -5.79
N PRO A 79 -7.36 -14.49 -4.49
CA PRO A 79 -7.54 -13.12 -4.03
C PRO A 79 -6.33 -12.25 -4.38
N VAL A 80 -6.56 -10.94 -4.46
CA VAL A 80 -5.49 -9.95 -4.54
C VAL A 80 -4.98 -9.68 -3.13
N THR A 81 -3.66 -9.70 -2.95
CA THR A 81 -3.03 -9.29 -1.69
C THR A 81 -2.73 -7.81 -1.71
N LEU A 82 -3.25 -7.08 -0.72
CA LEU A 82 -2.94 -5.67 -0.50
C LEU A 82 -2.06 -5.50 0.73
N VAL A 83 -1.26 -4.46 0.74
CA VAL A 83 -0.40 -4.06 1.85
C VAL A 83 -0.86 -2.72 2.41
N SER A 84 -0.93 -2.63 3.73
CA SER A 84 -1.05 -1.36 4.43
C SER A 84 0.30 -0.65 4.41
N ILE A 85 0.28 0.60 3.98
CA ILE A 85 1.45 1.45 3.82
C ILE A 85 1.33 2.57 4.83
N ASP A 86 2.35 2.71 5.65
CA ASP A 86 2.57 3.85 6.54
C ASP A 86 4.08 4.04 6.64
N THR A 87 4.60 5.04 5.92
CA THR A 87 6.04 5.28 5.86
C THR A 87 6.38 6.76 5.89
N PHE A 88 7.49 7.06 6.55
CA PHE A 88 8.03 8.41 6.64
C PHE A 88 9.39 8.52 5.96
N VAL A 89 9.50 9.42 4.97
CA VAL A 89 10.74 9.70 4.25
C VAL A 89 11.30 11.05 4.67
N ARG A 90 12.44 11.05 5.35
CA ARG A 90 13.06 12.27 5.87
C ARG A 90 13.83 13.01 4.79
N PHE A 91 13.48 14.26 4.57
CA PHE A 91 14.22 15.18 3.71
C PHE A 91 14.90 16.28 4.54
N ASP A 92 16.04 16.76 4.05
CA ASP A 92 16.67 17.97 4.58
C ASP A 92 16.12 19.20 3.84
N TRP A 93 14.97 19.67 4.30
CA TRP A 93 14.34 20.88 3.76
C TRP A 93 15.20 22.14 3.89
N SER A 94 16.24 22.14 4.73
CA SER A 94 17.15 23.29 4.81
C SER A 94 18.11 23.39 3.63
N ALA A 95 18.32 22.28 2.92
CA ALA A 95 19.24 22.19 1.79
C ALA A 95 18.59 22.54 0.43
N PHE A 96 17.25 22.66 0.36
CA PHE A 96 16.54 22.98 -0.89
C PHE A 96 15.14 23.56 -0.64
N ASN A 97 14.54 24.19 -1.65
CA ASN A 97 13.15 24.64 -1.57
C ASN A 97 12.19 23.43 -1.67
N GLY A 98 11.94 22.80 -0.51
CA GLY A 98 11.28 21.50 -0.35
C GLY A 98 10.08 21.27 -1.25
N LEU A 99 8.97 21.95 -0.94
CA LEU A 99 7.69 21.71 -1.59
C LEU A 99 7.73 22.06 -3.09
N ALA A 100 8.27 23.22 -3.44
CA ALA A 100 8.31 23.67 -4.83
C ALA A 100 9.19 22.78 -5.73
N ALA A 101 10.24 22.18 -5.18
CA ALA A 101 11.10 21.27 -5.93
C ALA A 101 10.52 19.85 -6.05
N LEU A 102 9.74 19.40 -5.06
CA LEU A 102 9.12 18.08 -5.07
C LEU A 102 7.80 18.03 -5.85
N GLU A 103 7.02 19.10 -5.89
CA GLU A 103 5.71 19.11 -6.53
C GLU A 103 5.72 18.59 -7.99
N PRO A 104 6.67 19.01 -8.87
CA PRO A 104 6.76 18.45 -10.22
C PRO A 104 7.08 16.96 -10.22
N VAL A 105 7.95 16.51 -9.30
CA VAL A 105 8.35 15.10 -9.18
C VAL A 105 7.16 14.25 -8.73
N MET A 106 6.46 14.68 -7.68
CA MET A 106 5.30 13.98 -7.13
C MET A 106 4.17 13.84 -8.16
N GLY A 107 4.02 14.80 -9.07
CA GLY A 107 3.06 14.76 -10.18
C GLY A 107 3.42 13.78 -11.31
N THR A 108 4.65 13.26 -11.34
CA THR A 108 5.09 12.25 -12.34
C THR A 108 4.98 10.81 -11.85
N LEU A 109 4.67 10.60 -10.57
CA LEU A 109 4.61 9.26 -10.00
C LEU A 109 3.40 8.47 -10.51
N PRO A 110 3.49 7.12 -10.58
CA PRO A 110 2.40 6.28 -11.03
C PRO A 110 1.09 6.56 -10.28
N GLY A 111 -0.01 6.66 -11.00
CA GLY A 111 -1.34 6.86 -10.42
C GLY A 111 -1.62 8.28 -9.92
N ALA A 112 -0.73 9.26 -10.16
CA ALA A 112 -0.91 10.64 -9.74
C ALA A 112 -2.28 11.20 -10.21
N LEU A 113 -3.04 11.75 -9.26
CA LEU A 113 -4.33 12.35 -9.52
C LEU A 113 -4.20 13.88 -9.56
N PRO A 114 -4.43 14.53 -10.71
CA PRO A 114 -4.46 15.98 -10.79
C PRO A 114 -5.64 16.49 -9.93
N SER A 115 -5.45 17.58 -9.19
CA SER A 115 -6.47 18.36 -8.42
C SER A 115 -6.66 18.09 -6.92
N ALA A 116 -5.85 17.25 -6.28
CA ALA A 116 -5.93 17.06 -4.82
C ALA A 116 -5.07 18.09 -4.03
N ARG A 117 -5.53 18.47 -2.83
CA ARG A 117 -4.79 19.33 -1.88
C ARG A 117 -3.52 18.65 -1.34
N GLU A 118 -3.58 17.32 -1.25
CA GLU A 118 -2.49 16.41 -0.93
C GLU A 118 -2.06 15.70 -2.22
N TRP A 119 -0.84 15.15 -2.26
CA TRP A 119 -0.48 14.31 -3.39
C TRP A 119 -1.21 12.98 -3.28
N ARG A 120 -2.28 12.82 -4.06
CA ARG A 120 -3.09 11.61 -4.08
C ARG A 120 -2.81 10.76 -5.31
N TYR A 121 -2.90 9.46 -5.10
CA TYR A 121 -2.60 8.43 -6.07
C TYR A 121 -3.68 7.35 -6.01
N PHE A 122 -4.05 6.81 -7.16
CA PHE A 122 -5.00 5.70 -7.37
C PHE A 122 -6.47 5.99 -6.98
N ALA A 123 -6.76 6.69 -5.88
CA ALA A 123 -8.11 7.11 -5.50
C ALA A 123 -8.13 8.52 -4.86
N PRO A 124 -9.23 9.28 -5.04
CA PRO A 124 -9.37 10.62 -4.47
C PRO A 124 -9.66 10.60 -2.96
N ASP A 125 -10.18 9.50 -2.42
CA ASP A 125 -10.45 9.28 -0.99
C ASP A 125 -9.75 8.01 -0.48
N ASP A 126 -9.70 7.86 0.84
CA ASP A 126 -9.10 6.73 1.56
C ASP A 126 -10.16 5.71 2.04
N THR A 127 -11.36 5.75 1.44
CA THR A 127 -12.48 4.90 1.88
C THR A 127 -12.47 3.53 1.21
N ARG A 128 -11.83 3.40 0.04
CA ARG A 128 -11.80 2.15 -0.73
C ARG A 128 -10.45 1.94 -1.41
N PRO A 129 -9.72 0.88 -1.03
CA PRO A 129 -8.51 0.46 -1.73
C PRO A 129 -8.80 0.11 -3.21
N PRO A 130 -7.83 0.32 -4.12
CA PRO A 130 -6.48 0.81 -3.87
C PRO A 130 -6.43 2.34 -3.73
N TYR A 131 -5.76 2.84 -2.71
CA TYR A 131 -5.51 4.27 -2.52
C TYR A 131 -4.11 4.50 -1.94
N LEU A 132 -3.50 5.63 -2.27
CA LEU A 132 -2.25 6.07 -1.68
C LEU A 132 -2.22 7.59 -1.68
N TRP A 133 -1.67 8.18 -0.62
CA TRP A 133 -1.45 9.61 -0.54
C TRP A 133 -0.10 9.91 0.11
N ALA A 134 0.38 11.12 -0.14
CA ALA A 134 1.54 11.68 0.54
C ALA A 134 1.21 13.07 1.09
N SER A 135 1.56 13.29 2.36
CA SER A 135 1.47 14.57 3.05
C SER A 135 2.87 15.14 3.26
N HIS A 136 2.98 16.46 3.08
CA HIS A 136 4.18 17.20 3.42
C HIS A 136 4.21 17.49 4.93
N GLU A 137 5.23 16.97 5.60
CA GLU A 137 5.45 17.17 7.03
C GLU A 137 6.72 18.00 7.27
N ALA A 138 6.81 18.63 8.46
CA ALA A 138 7.92 19.52 8.81
C ALA A 138 9.31 18.86 8.73
N SER A 139 9.39 17.53 8.78
CA SER A 139 10.65 16.78 8.74
C SER A 139 10.81 15.84 7.53
N GLY A 140 9.83 15.83 6.61
CA GLY A 140 9.85 14.89 5.49
C GLY A 140 8.48 14.69 4.86
N LEU A 141 8.31 13.54 4.20
CA LEU A 141 7.05 13.12 3.60
C LEU A 141 6.49 11.93 4.35
N GLN A 142 5.24 12.06 4.78
CA GLN A 142 4.43 10.93 5.20
C GLN A 142 3.76 10.35 3.96
N VAL A 143 3.91 9.05 3.72
CA VAL A 143 3.22 8.32 2.65
C VAL A 143 2.38 7.24 3.31
N ALA A 144 1.09 7.20 2.99
CA ALA A 144 0.18 6.21 3.56
C ALA A 144 -0.86 5.75 2.55
N GLY A 145 -1.34 4.52 2.70
CA GLY A 145 -2.27 3.93 1.75
C GLY A 145 -2.54 2.45 1.96
N VAL A 146 -3.34 1.90 1.07
CA VAL A 146 -3.54 0.46 0.91
C VAL A 146 -3.46 0.16 -0.57
N LEU A 147 -2.43 -0.57 -1.00
CA LEU A 147 -2.19 -0.91 -2.39
C LEU A 147 -1.91 -2.39 -2.57
N ASP A 148 -2.17 -2.88 -3.78
CA ASP A 148 -1.68 -4.18 -4.23
C ASP A 148 -0.14 -4.20 -4.08
N GLU A 149 0.44 -5.28 -3.55
CA GLU A 149 1.89 -5.33 -3.27
C GLU A 149 2.77 -5.00 -4.50
N PRO A 150 2.46 -5.49 -5.73
CA PRO A 150 3.21 -5.11 -6.92
C PRO A 150 3.09 -3.63 -7.30
N LEU A 151 1.92 -3.02 -7.06
CA LEU A 151 1.72 -1.58 -7.31
C LEU A 151 2.51 -0.74 -6.31
N TRP A 152 2.54 -1.17 -5.04
CA TRP A 152 3.37 -0.53 -4.03
C TRP A 152 4.85 -0.57 -4.42
N ASP A 153 5.37 -1.73 -4.82
CA ASP A 153 6.77 -1.88 -5.21
C ASP A 153 7.15 -1.02 -6.41
N ALA A 154 6.27 -0.97 -7.42
CA ALA A 154 6.46 -0.12 -8.59
C ALA A 154 6.43 1.38 -8.22
N TRP A 155 5.49 1.79 -7.38
CA TRP A 155 5.36 3.17 -6.93
C TRP A 155 6.57 3.59 -6.10
N TRP A 156 6.98 2.78 -5.11
CA TRP A 156 8.13 3.06 -4.25
C TRP A 156 9.42 3.18 -5.06
N SER A 157 9.62 2.28 -6.03
CA SER A 157 10.80 2.34 -6.91
C SER A 157 10.83 3.63 -7.75
N ALA A 158 9.68 4.06 -8.28
CA ALA A 158 9.58 5.31 -9.01
C ALA A 158 9.81 6.53 -8.10
N PHE A 159 9.24 6.52 -6.90
CA PHE A 159 9.44 7.56 -5.89
C PHE A 159 10.91 7.67 -5.47
N ASP A 160 11.56 6.55 -5.16
CA ASP A 160 12.95 6.54 -4.71
C ASP A 160 13.89 7.06 -5.80
N LEU A 161 13.68 6.62 -7.05
CA LEU A 161 14.43 7.09 -8.20
C LEU A 161 14.22 8.59 -8.42
N ALA A 162 12.96 9.04 -8.46
CA ALA A 162 12.62 10.42 -8.76
C ALA A 162 13.05 11.39 -7.65
N THR A 163 13.20 10.89 -6.42
CA THR A 163 13.67 11.67 -5.28
C THR A 163 15.14 11.47 -4.90
N SER A 164 15.88 10.69 -5.68
CA SER A 164 17.27 10.30 -5.37
C SER A 164 18.24 11.48 -5.27
N ALA A 165 17.98 12.58 -5.98
CA ALA A 165 18.81 13.78 -5.98
C ALA A 165 18.52 14.72 -4.79
N PHE A 166 17.44 14.51 -4.03
CA PHE A 166 17.11 15.40 -2.92
C PHE A 166 17.84 14.99 -1.64
N PRO A 167 18.44 15.94 -0.91
CA PRO A 167 19.07 15.69 0.37
C PRO A 167 18.12 14.97 1.36
N ARG A 168 18.51 13.78 1.80
CA ARG A 168 17.80 13.00 2.84
C ARG A 168 18.49 13.16 4.19
N ARG A 169 17.72 13.11 5.28
CA ARG A 169 18.30 13.06 6.63
C ARG A 169 18.44 11.60 7.03
N THR A 170 19.67 11.15 7.28
CA THR A 170 19.90 9.88 7.97
C THR A 170 19.50 10.05 9.43
N GLY A 171 18.59 9.21 9.91
CA GLY A 171 18.25 9.11 11.34
C GLY A 171 19.34 8.40 12.11
#